data_AF-A0AAX0IB05-F1
#
_entry.id   AF-A0AAX0IB05-F1
#
_cell.length_a   1.000
_cell.length_b   1.000
_cell.length_c   1.000
_cell.angle_alpha   90.00
_cell.angle_beta   90.00
_cell.angle_gamma   90.00
#
_symmetry.space_group_name_H-M   'P 1'
#
loop_
_entity.id
_entity.type
_entity.pdbx_description
1 polymer ?
#
loop_
_entity_poly.entity_id
_entity_poly.type
_entity_poly.pdbx_seq_one_letter_code
_entity_poly.pdbx_strand_id
1 'polypeptide(L)'
;MNKNKSIGTTLEAIAAAEQALERALPASYVQWLLENNGRALGALSIFPVYDAANARKTWESIERHYNTGWQEWLRNVGGGNEASALLPFAQFGTGDYYCFDYAQTGPSGEPVVVLWSHETGATSTVAPDFASFLILPGRPG
;
A
#
# COMPACT_ATOMS: atom_id res chain seq x y z
N MET A 1 18.24 -24.39 4.18
CA MET A 1 17.88 -22.95 4.21
C MET A 1 16.72 -22.73 3.26
N ASN A 2 15.48 -22.67 3.77
CA ASN A 2 14.30 -22.52 2.93
C ASN A 2 14.19 -21.04 2.55
N LYS A 3 14.64 -20.69 1.34
CA LYS A 3 14.54 -19.34 0.78
C LYS A 3 13.06 -18.94 0.79
N ASN A 4 12.75 -17.81 1.43
CA ASN A 4 11.41 -17.22 1.52
C ASN A 4 10.61 -17.44 0.23
N LYS A 5 9.73 -18.45 0.23
CA LYS A 5 8.72 -18.58 -0.81
C LYS A 5 7.81 -17.38 -0.64
N SER A 6 7.85 -16.45 -1.59
CA SER A 6 6.83 -15.42 -1.75
C SER A 6 5.48 -16.11 -1.71
N ILE A 7 4.58 -15.63 -0.87
CA ILE A 7 3.23 -16.16 -0.77
C ILE A 7 2.43 -15.31 -1.73
N GLY A 8 2.05 -15.87 -2.88
CA GLY A 8 1.05 -15.23 -3.72
C GLY A 8 -0.31 -15.20 -3.02
N THR A 9 -1.20 -14.32 -3.47
CA THR A 9 -2.61 -14.32 -3.05
C THR A 9 -3.54 -14.74 -4.19
N THR A 10 -4.83 -14.84 -3.92
CA THR A 10 -5.85 -15.11 -4.94
C THR A 10 -6.60 -13.84 -5.33
N LEU A 11 -7.22 -13.86 -6.52
CA LEU A 11 -8.12 -12.78 -6.95
C LEU A 11 -9.31 -12.60 -6.01
N GLU A 12 -9.78 -13.67 -5.36
CA GLU A 12 -10.85 -13.60 -4.37
C GLU A 12 -10.44 -12.82 -3.12
N ALA A 13 -9.23 -13.05 -2.61
CA ALA A 13 -8.69 -12.30 -1.48
C ALA A 13 -8.45 -10.82 -1.83
N ILE A 14 -8.00 -10.54 -3.05
CA ILE A 14 -7.87 -9.18 -3.57
C ILE A 14 -9.24 -8.49 -3.65
N ALA A 15 -10.24 -9.14 -4.26
CA ALA A 15 -11.59 -8.58 -4.37
C ALA A 15 -12.22 -8.32 -3.00
N ALA A 16 -11.99 -9.20 -2.01
CA ALA A 16 -12.43 -8.99 -0.64
C ALA A 16 -11.75 -7.77 0.00
N ALA A 17 -10.45 -7.58 -0.23
CA ALA A 17 -9.73 -6.40 0.24
C ALA A 17 -10.23 -5.10 -0.43
N GLU A 18 -10.48 -5.13 -1.75
CA GLU A 18 -11.04 -3.99 -2.48
C GLU A 18 -12.44 -3.61 -1.98
N GLN A 19 -13.28 -4.60 -1.69
CA GLN A 19 -14.60 -4.39 -1.10
C GLN A 19 -14.49 -3.77 0.30
N ALA A 20 -13.59 -4.27 1.14
CA ALA A 20 -13.40 -3.77 2.50
C ALA A 20 -12.75 -2.37 2.54
N LEU A 21 -11.95 -2.02 1.52
CA LEU A 21 -11.37 -0.69 1.33
C LEU A 21 -12.32 0.27 0.58
N GLU A 22 -13.46 -0.22 0.08
CA GLU A 22 -14.38 0.48 -0.81
C GLU A 22 -13.67 1.13 -2.01
N ARG A 23 -12.61 0.47 -2.51
CA ARG A 23 -11.70 1.04 -3.50
C ARG A 23 -10.95 -0.04 -4.27
N ALA A 24 -10.89 0.12 -5.59
CA ALA A 24 -10.13 -0.76 -6.45
C ALA A 24 -8.62 -0.54 -6.26
N LEU A 25 -7.87 -1.64 -6.17
CA LEU A 25 -6.40 -1.60 -6.11
C LEU A 25 -5.83 -1.37 -7.51
N PRO A 26 -4.65 -0.71 -7.64
CA PRO A 26 -4.01 -0.53 -8.93
C PRO A 26 -3.71 -1.87 -9.61
N ALA A 27 -3.91 -1.97 -10.91
CA ALA A 27 -3.73 -3.23 -11.65
C ALA A 27 -2.31 -3.79 -11.50
N SER A 28 -1.30 -2.92 -11.56
CA SER A 28 0.11 -3.30 -11.34
C SER A 28 0.38 -3.78 -9.91
N TYR A 29 -0.33 -3.22 -8.92
CA TYR A 29 -0.27 -3.70 -7.53
C TYR A 29 -0.92 -5.08 -7.37
N VAL A 30 -2.08 -5.28 -8.00
CA VAL A 30 -2.78 -6.57 -8.03
C VAL A 30 -1.91 -7.66 -8.63
N GLN A 31 -1.28 -7.42 -9.78
CA GLN A 31 -0.36 -8.38 -10.39
C GLN A 31 0.79 -8.74 -9.46
N TRP A 32 1.36 -7.75 -8.77
CA TRP A 32 2.43 -7.99 -7.81
C TRP A 32 1.97 -8.81 -6.61
N LEU A 33 0.78 -8.54 -6.05
CA LEU A 33 0.22 -9.27 -4.91
C LEU A 33 -0.04 -10.74 -5.22
N LEU A 34 -0.46 -11.06 -6.45
CA LEU A 34 -0.67 -12.45 -6.90
C LEU A 34 0.61 -13.29 -6.79
N GLU A 35 1.78 -12.68 -6.86
CA GLU A 35 3.07 -13.36 -6.79
C GLU A 35 3.82 -13.12 -5.47
N ASN A 36 3.56 -12.00 -4.80
CA ASN A 36 4.41 -11.45 -3.74
C ASN A 36 3.64 -10.89 -2.53
N ASN A 37 2.42 -11.35 -2.23
CA ASN A 37 1.59 -10.85 -1.13
C ASN A 37 2.37 -10.66 0.20
N GLY A 38 2.65 -9.39 0.57
CA GLY A 38 3.38 -9.03 1.79
C GLY A 38 4.91 -9.19 1.72
N ARG A 39 5.49 -9.28 0.52
CA ARG A 39 6.94 -9.35 0.34
C ARG A 39 7.61 -8.00 0.61
N ALA A 40 8.57 -7.98 1.53
CA ALA A 40 9.42 -6.81 1.73
C ALA A 40 10.37 -6.58 0.53
N LEU A 41 10.59 -5.31 0.19
CA LEU A 41 11.55 -4.84 -0.80
C LEU A 41 12.70 -4.10 -0.09
N GLY A 42 13.68 -4.85 0.43
CA GLY A 42 14.73 -4.28 1.28
C GLY A 42 14.16 -3.92 2.65
N ALA A 43 14.37 -2.67 3.08
CA ALA A 43 13.77 -2.13 4.31
C ALA A 43 12.28 -1.78 4.17
N LEU A 44 11.78 -1.69 2.93
CA LEU A 44 10.40 -1.35 2.64
C LEU A 44 9.48 -2.55 2.86
N SER A 45 8.53 -2.42 3.77
CA SER A 45 7.49 -3.41 4.02
C SER A 45 6.23 -3.03 3.23
N ILE A 46 5.90 -3.83 2.21
CA ILE A 46 4.65 -3.71 1.45
C ILE A 46 3.54 -4.46 2.20
N PHE A 47 2.38 -3.84 2.39
CA PHE A 47 1.27 -4.44 3.12
C PHE A 47 0.60 -5.55 2.30
N PRO A 48 0.46 -6.77 2.83
CA PRO A 48 -0.31 -7.81 2.16
C PRO A 48 -1.80 -7.45 2.08
N VAL A 49 -2.53 -8.13 1.19
CA VAL A 49 -3.98 -8.33 1.38
C VAL A 49 -4.21 -9.50 2.31
N TYR A 50 -5.26 -9.44 3.13
CA TYR A 50 -5.59 -10.54 4.03
C TYR A 50 -5.97 -11.79 3.22
N ASP A 51 -5.26 -12.88 3.45
CA ASP A 51 -5.51 -14.16 2.82
C ASP A 51 -5.73 -15.22 3.91
N ALA A 52 -6.91 -15.84 3.92
CA ALA A 52 -7.29 -16.80 4.96
C ALA A 52 -6.37 -18.03 4.98
N ALA A 53 -5.82 -18.44 3.84
CA ALA A 53 -4.87 -19.54 3.75
C ALA A 53 -3.51 -19.18 4.40
N ASN A 54 -3.20 -17.89 4.55
CA ASN A 54 -1.97 -17.38 5.14
C ASN A 54 -2.22 -16.33 6.25
N ALA A 55 -3.34 -16.47 6.97
CA ALA A 55 -3.86 -15.45 7.90
C ALA A 55 -2.83 -14.90 8.89
N ARG A 56 -1.93 -15.75 9.42
CA ARG A 56 -0.87 -15.32 10.36
C ARG A 56 0.16 -14.38 9.72
N LYS A 57 0.45 -14.56 8.43
CA LYS A 57 1.43 -13.77 7.69
C LYS A 57 0.83 -12.53 7.04
N THR A 58 -0.47 -12.57 6.75
CA THR A 58 -1.22 -11.46 6.13
C THR A 58 -2.09 -10.71 7.14
N TRP A 59 -1.84 -10.90 8.44
CA TRP A 59 -2.61 -10.27 9.51
C TRP A 59 -2.48 -8.75 9.51
N GLU A 60 -1.27 -8.26 9.21
CA GLU A 60 -0.97 -6.83 9.00
C GLU A 60 -1.35 -6.41 7.58
N SER A 61 -2.61 -6.64 7.21
CA SER A 61 -3.10 -6.35 5.87
C SER A 61 -3.24 -4.85 5.62
N ILE A 62 -3.23 -4.47 4.34
CA ILE A 62 -3.49 -3.11 3.88
C ILE A 62 -4.81 -2.56 4.45
N GLU A 63 -5.84 -3.39 4.51
CA GLU A 63 -7.15 -3.03 5.06
C GLU A 63 -7.06 -2.71 6.55
N ARG A 64 -6.33 -3.51 7.32
CA ARG A 64 -6.12 -3.24 8.74
C ARG A 64 -5.35 -1.95 8.96
N HIS A 65 -4.24 -1.75 8.24
CA HIS A 65 -3.44 -0.52 8.34
C HIS A 65 -4.26 0.72 7.99
N TYR A 66 -5.12 0.61 6.98
CA TYR A 66 -6.07 1.66 6.61
C TYR A 66 -7.09 1.91 7.73
N ASN A 67 -7.79 0.88 8.20
CA ASN A 67 -8.90 1.02 9.15
C ASN A 67 -8.51 1.36 10.59
N THR A 68 -7.27 1.05 11.00
CA THR A 68 -6.77 1.40 12.33
C THR A 68 -5.88 2.64 12.26
N GLY A 69 -4.59 2.46 11.97
CA GLY A 69 -3.58 3.51 12.14
C GLY A 69 -3.84 4.74 11.27
N TRP A 70 -4.22 4.53 9.99
CA TRP A 70 -4.46 5.63 9.07
C TRP A 70 -5.75 6.41 9.40
N GLN A 71 -6.87 5.72 9.60
CA GLN A 71 -8.14 6.37 9.97
C GLN A 71 -8.08 7.07 11.34
N GLU A 72 -7.37 6.49 12.31
CA GLU A 72 -7.14 7.15 13.61
C GLU A 72 -6.33 8.43 13.45
N TRP A 73 -5.27 8.42 12.62
CA TRP A 73 -4.49 9.62 12.32
C TRP A 73 -5.36 10.70 11.65
N LEU A 74 -6.11 10.34 10.61
CA LEU A 74 -7.01 11.25 9.88
C LEU A 74 -7.98 11.98 10.82
N ARG A 75 -8.58 11.23 11.76
CA ARG A 75 -9.51 11.79 12.75
C ARG A 75 -8.84 12.77 13.71
N ASN A 76 -7.61 12.47 14.14
CA ASN A 76 -6.89 13.27 15.14
C ASN A 76 -6.32 14.57 14.57
N VAL A 77 -5.81 14.56 13.34
CA VAL A 77 -5.19 15.75 12.73
C VAL A 77 -6.21 16.67 12.03
N GLY A 78 -7.50 16.30 12.03
CA GLY A 78 -8.53 17.02 11.29
C GLY A 78 -8.28 17.03 9.78
N GLY A 79 -7.72 15.93 9.27
CA GLY A 79 -7.16 15.84 7.91
C GLY A 79 -8.12 16.37 6.85
N GLY A 80 -7.64 17.32 6.04
CA GLY A 80 -8.36 17.83 4.90
C GLY A 80 -8.73 16.71 3.91
N ASN A 81 -9.68 17.00 3.03
CA ASN A 81 -10.26 16.06 2.05
C ASN A 81 -9.21 15.32 1.20
N GLU A 82 -8.00 15.87 1.08
CA GLU A 82 -6.85 15.32 0.35
C GLU A 82 -6.37 13.98 0.92
N ALA A 83 -6.39 13.79 2.23
CA ALA A 83 -5.89 12.55 2.84
C ALA A 83 -6.90 11.39 2.74
N SER A 84 -8.18 11.67 2.45
CA SER A 84 -9.19 10.66 2.12
C SER A 84 -8.94 10.01 0.75
N ALA A 85 -8.25 10.71 -0.15
CA ALA A 85 -7.88 10.17 -1.45
C ALA A 85 -6.68 9.20 -1.38
N LEU A 86 -5.98 9.14 -0.24
CA LEU A 86 -4.78 8.33 -0.07
C LEU A 86 -5.13 6.90 0.39
N LEU A 87 -4.37 5.93 -0.08
CA LEU A 87 -4.38 4.55 0.41
C LEU A 87 -2.95 4.12 0.75
N PRO A 88 -2.58 4.00 2.03
CA PRO A 88 -1.29 3.48 2.43
C PRO A 88 -1.11 2.04 1.95
N PHE A 89 0.03 1.73 1.33
CA PHE A 89 0.35 0.37 0.88
C PHE A 89 1.73 -0.11 1.34
N ALA A 90 2.58 0.77 1.88
CA ALA A 90 3.88 0.38 2.40
C ALA A 90 4.43 1.35 3.44
N GLN A 91 5.36 0.86 4.27
CA GLN A 91 6.12 1.65 5.24
C GLN A 91 7.57 1.16 5.36
N PHE A 92 8.42 1.99 5.98
CA PHE A 92 9.82 1.64 6.29
C PHE A 92 10.18 1.89 7.77
N GLY A 93 9.18 1.97 8.65
CA GLY A 93 9.38 1.96 10.10
C GLY A 93 9.63 3.33 10.76
N THR A 94 9.62 4.43 10.01
CA THR A 94 9.72 5.80 10.53
C THR A 94 8.38 6.44 10.88
N GLY A 95 7.27 5.77 10.54
CA GLY A 95 5.91 6.31 10.63
C GLY A 95 5.40 6.87 9.30
N ASP A 96 6.28 7.09 8.32
CA ASP A 96 5.89 7.53 6.98
C ASP A 96 5.31 6.37 6.17
N TYR A 97 4.36 6.73 5.29
CA TYR A 97 3.68 5.77 4.42
C TYR A 97 3.90 6.11 2.96
N TYR A 98 4.10 5.08 2.15
CA TYR A 98 3.82 5.21 0.72
C TYR A 98 2.35 4.95 0.49
N CYS A 99 1.73 5.87 -0.25
CA CYS A 99 0.31 5.85 -0.52
C CYS A 99 0.06 5.87 -2.02
N PHE A 100 -1.01 5.21 -2.44
CA PHE A 100 -1.66 5.51 -3.71
C PHE A 100 -2.51 6.75 -3.54
N ASP A 101 -2.26 7.77 -4.35
CA ASP A 101 -3.06 8.99 -4.37
C ASP A 101 -4.08 8.92 -5.51
N TYR A 102 -5.35 8.72 -5.13
CA TYR A 102 -6.46 8.63 -6.09
C TYR A 102 -6.98 9.99 -6.53
N ALA A 103 -6.47 11.11 -5.98
CA ALA A 103 -6.76 12.44 -6.51
C ALA A 103 -5.99 12.73 -7.81
N GLN A 104 -4.94 11.95 -8.08
CA GLN A 104 -4.07 12.11 -9.24
C GLN A 104 -3.97 10.81 -10.03
N THR A 105 -4.33 10.85 -11.31
CA THR A 105 -4.19 9.71 -12.22
C THR A 105 -2.91 9.85 -13.03
N GLY A 106 -2.05 8.85 -12.94
CA GLY A 106 -0.83 8.76 -13.74
C GLY A 106 -1.11 8.42 -15.21
N PRO A 107 -0.06 8.46 -16.06
CA PRO A 107 -0.17 8.18 -17.49
C PRO A 107 -0.64 6.76 -17.83
N SER A 108 -0.49 5.80 -16.91
CA SER A 108 -1.01 4.43 -17.07
C SER A 108 -2.51 4.29 -16.77
N GLY A 109 -3.17 5.35 -16.29
CA GLY A 109 -4.53 5.30 -15.79
C GLY A 109 -4.64 4.82 -14.34
N GLU A 110 -3.52 4.56 -13.66
CA GLU A 110 -3.45 4.17 -12.25
C GLU A 110 -3.22 5.38 -11.33
N PRO A 111 -3.55 5.31 -10.03
CA PRO A 111 -3.20 6.35 -9.09
C PRO A 111 -1.68 6.49 -8.96
N VAL A 112 -1.21 7.72 -8.81
CA VAL A 112 0.22 8.00 -8.59
C VAL A 112 0.65 7.50 -7.20
N VAL A 113 1.94 7.22 -7.05
CA VAL A 113 2.53 6.84 -5.76
C VAL A 113 3.14 8.07 -5.12
N VAL A 114 2.73 8.37 -3.89
CA VAL A 114 3.27 9.46 -3.08
C VAL A 114 3.90 8.92 -1.80
N LEU A 115 4.91 9.62 -1.28
CA LEU A 115 5.38 9.48 0.08
C LEU A 115 4.63 10.49 0.94
N TRP A 116 3.96 10.00 1.97
CA TRP A 116 3.26 10.80 2.96
C TRP A 116 4.08 10.85 4.25
N SER A 117 4.26 12.06 4.80
CA SER A 117 5.00 12.30 6.03
C SER A 117 4.07 12.31 7.24
N HIS A 118 4.37 11.47 8.23
CA HIS A 118 3.59 11.42 9.48
C HIS A 118 3.75 12.70 10.33
N GLU A 119 4.92 13.34 10.25
CA GLU A 119 5.22 14.54 11.03
C GLU A 119 4.49 15.79 10.51
N THR A 120 4.31 15.90 9.19
CA THR A 120 3.77 17.12 8.57
C THR A 120 2.41 16.92 7.89
N GLY A 121 2.02 15.68 7.61
CA GLY A 121 0.84 15.35 6.81
C GLY A 121 1.01 15.63 5.31
N ALA A 122 2.16 16.13 4.86
CA ALA A 122 2.41 16.47 3.46
C ALA A 122 2.66 15.21 2.61
N THR A 123 2.28 15.29 1.34
CA THR A 123 2.58 14.28 0.33
C THR A 123 3.61 14.78 -0.68
N SER A 124 4.42 13.88 -1.20
CA SER A 124 5.37 14.14 -2.29
C SER A 124 5.31 13.01 -3.30
N THR A 125 5.07 13.33 -4.58
CA THR A 125 5.00 12.33 -5.64
C THR A 125 6.34 11.65 -5.86
N VAL A 126 6.34 10.32 -5.84
CA VAL A 126 7.53 9.47 -5.98
C VAL A 126 7.54 8.74 -7.31
N ALA A 127 6.39 8.24 -7.76
CA ALA A 127 6.28 7.53 -9.02
C ALA A 127 4.92 7.77 -9.70
N PRO A 128 4.84 7.70 -11.04
CA PRO A 128 3.59 7.83 -11.78
C PRO A 128 2.61 6.68 -11.55
N ASP A 129 3.08 5.52 -11.10
CA ASP A 129 2.31 4.29 -10.88
C ASP A 129 3.12 3.29 -10.04
N PHE A 130 2.50 2.18 -9.61
CA PHE A 130 3.18 1.17 -8.79
C PHE A 130 4.27 0.40 -9.54
N ALA A 131 4.10 0.11 -10.83
CA ALA A 131 5.12 -0.60 -11.59
C ALA A 131 6.41 0.24 -11.71
N SER A 132 6.27 1.54 -11.96
CA SER A 132 7.35 2.51 -11.94
C SER A 132 7.99 2.62 -10.55
N PHE A 133 7.19 2.55 -9.48
CA PHE A 133 7.68 2.51 -8.10
C PHE A 133 8.57 1.28 -7.82
N LEU A 134 8.23 0.11 -8.35
CA LEU A 134 9.02 -1.12 -8.13
C LEU A 134 10.44 -1.04 -8.68
N ILE A 135 10.64 -0.30 -9.78
CA ILE A 135 11.93 -0.17 -10.47
C ILE A 135 12.75 1.05 -10.05
N LEU A 136 12.22 1.89 -9.16
CA LEU A 136 12.88 3.11 -8.72
C LEU A 136 14.20 2.80 -7.97
N PRO A 137 15.35 3.31 -8.47
CA PRO A 137 16.61 3.21 -7.76
C PRO A 137 16.62 4.17 -6.56
N GLY A 138 17.20 3.74 -5.44
CA GLY A 138 17.39 4.63 -4.28
C GLY A 138 16.12 4.98 -3.51
N ARG A 139 15.11 4.08 -3.49
CA ARG A 139 13.99 4.17 -2.53
C ARG A 139 14.55 4.43 -1.13
N PRO A 140 14.13 5.48 -0.41
CA PRO A 140 14.64 5.74 0.93
C PRO A 140 14.31 4.53 1.81
N GLY A 141 15.37 3.85 2.25
CA GLY A 141 15.38 2.60 2.97
C GLY A 141 16.82 2.14 3.19
#